data_AF-A0A929DMY9-F1
#
_entry.id   AF-A0A929DMY9-F1
#
_cell.length_a   1.000
_cell.length_b   1.000
_cell.length_c   1.000
_cell.angle_alpha   90.00
_cell.angle_beta   90.00
_cell.angle_gamma   90.00
#
_symmetry.space_group_name_H-M   'P 1'
#
loop_
_entity.id
_entity.type
_entity.pdbx_description
1 polymer ?
#
loop_
_entity_poly.entity_id
_entity_poly.type
_entity_poly.pdbx_seq_one_letter_code
_entity_poly.pdbx_strand_id
1 'polypeptide(L)'
;RLNNAGQMIDQEWNQIPKRYGCVILDKYVVMPNHFHGIVQTISDKNDRISSPEHVNAGTSLVGVPNDADDINIHPLGYRSIIW
;
A
#
# COMPACT_ATOMS: atom_id res chain seq x y z
N ARG A 1 14.71 12.96 -16.76
CA ARG A 1 14.52 12.17 -18.00
C ARG A 1 14.53 10.69 -17.61
N LEU A 2 13.51 9.91 -17.99
CA LEU A 2 13.42 8.49 -17.66
C LEU A 2 14.34 7.65 -18.55
N ASN A 3 14.92 6.59 -18.00
CA ASN A 3 15.56 5.52 -18.78
C ASN A 3 14.49 4.53 -19.29
N ASN A 4 14.90 3.52 -20.04
CA ASN A 4 13.96 2.54 -20.62
C ASN A 4 13.12 1.83 -19.54
N ALA A 5 13.74 1.46 -18.41
CA ALA A 5 13.01 0.86 -17.28
C ALA A 5 11.97 1.81 -16.68
N GLY A 6 12.31 3.09 -16.51
CA GLY A 6 11.37 4.10 -16.03
C GLY A 6 10.19 4.30 -17.00
N GLN A 7 10.43 4.26 -18.31
CA GLN A 7 9.34 4.33 -19.29
C GLN A 7 8.43 3.10 -19.21
N MET A 8 9.00 1.91 -19.05
CA MET A 8 8.23 0.67 -18.86
C MET A 8 7.38 0.73 -17.59
N ILE A 9 7.95 1.19 -16.46
CA ILE A 9 7.22 1.31 -15.20
C ILE A 9 6.09 2.33 -15.32
N ASP A 10 6.34 3.49 -15.91
CA ASP A 10 5.31 4.51 -16.12
C ASP A 10 4.15 3.98 -16.96
N GLN A 11 4.44 3.22 -18.02
CA GLN A 11 3.43 2.56 -18.85
C GLN A 11 2.63 1.52 -18.06
N GLU A 12 3.31 0.60 -17.38
CA GLU A 12 2.68 -0.50 -16.64
C GLU A 12 1.87 -0.02 -15.44
N TRP A 13 2.37 0.99 -14.71
CA TRP A 13 1.67 1.61 -13.58
C TRP A 13 0.31 2.14 -14.02
N ASN A 14 0.25 2.88 -15.13
CA ASN A 14 -0.99 3.43 -15.69
C ASN A 14 -1.98 2.37 -16.20
N GLN A 15 -1.56 1.11 -16.37
CA GLN A 15 -2.45 0.00 -16.75
C GLN A 15 -3.09 -0.70 -15.54
N ILE A 16 -2.61 -0.44 -14.32
CA ILE A 16 -3.09 -1.12 -13.10
C ILE A 16 -4.62 -0.96 -12.93
N PRO A 17 -5.24 0.23 -13.02
CA PRO A 17 -6.70 0.37 -12.88
C PRO A 17 -7.51 -0.38 -13.94
N LYS A 18 -6.92 -0.60 -15.13
CA LYS A 18 -7.58 -1.36 -16.19
C LYS A 18 -7.52 -2.85 -15.94
N ARG A 19 -6.45 -3.35 -15.31
CA ARG A 19 -6.29 -4.75 -14.93
C ARG A 19 -7.08 -5.09 -13.66
N TYR A 20 -7.17 -4.13 -12.73
CA TYR A 20 -7.81 -4.27 -11.43
C TYR A 20 -8.80 -3.13 -11.23
N GLY A 21 -10.07 -3.39 -11.53
CA GLY A 21 -11.13 -2.38 -11.42
C GLY A 21 -11.38 -1.86 -9.99
N CYS A 22 -10.85 -2.56 -8.98
CA CYS A 22 -10.87 -2.13 -7.59
C CYS A 22 -9.66 -1.28 -7.17
N VAL A 23 -8.75 -0.94 -8.09
CA VAL A 23 -7.55 -0.16 -7.78
C VAL A 23 -7.63 1.23 -8.42
N ILE A 24 -7.41 2.25 -7.59
CA ILE A 24 -7.30 3.65 -8.00
C ILE A 24 -5.84 4.08 -7.73
N LEU A 25 -5.21 4.71 -8.72
CA LEU A 25 -3.88 5.29 -8.57
C LEU A 25 -3.98 6.69 -7.97
N ASP A 26 -3.11 6.99 -7.02
CA ASP A 26 -2.88 8.36 -6.52
C ASP A 26 -1.48 8.81 -7.00
N LYS A 27 -0.83 9.72 -6.26
CA LYS A 27 0.49 10.26 -6.57
C LYS A 27 1.54 9.16 -6.70
N TYR A 28 2.40 9.32 -7.70
CA TYR A 28 3.56 8.47 -7.92
C TYR A 28 4.72 9.27 -8.56
N VAL A 29 5.93 8.74 -8.45
CA VAL A 29 7.14 9.28 -9.08
C VAL A 29 7.97 8.14 -9.66
N VAL A 30 8.46 8.35 -10.87
CA VAL A 30 9.38 7.43 -11.55
C VAL A 30 10.72 8.12 -11.74
N MET A 31 11.77 7.44 -11.29
CA MET A 31 13.17 7.83 -11.47
C MET A 31 13.92 6.67 -12.13
N PRO A 32 15.08 6.91 -12.76
CA PRO A 32 15.85 5.83 -13.41
C PRO A 32 16.20 4.62 -12.53
N ASN A 33 16.27 4.81 -11.21
CA ASN A 33 16.67 3.79 -10.22
C ASN A 33 15.64 3.56 -9.12
N HIS A 34 14.51 4.28 -9.12
CA HIS A 34 13.55 4.24 -8.03
C HIS A 34 12.15 4.52 -8.55
N PHE A 35 11.18 3.85 -7.94
CA PHE A 35 9.77 4.04 -8.22
C PHE A 35 9.03 4.10 -6.89
N HIS A 36 8.20 5.12 -6.72
CA HIS A 36 7.29 5.21 -5.60
C HIS A 36 5.89 5.52 -6.10
N GLY A 37 4.88 4.83 -5.57
CA GLY A 37 3.49 5.08 -5.94
C GLY A 37 2.53 4.71 -4.82
N ILE A 38 1.43 5.46 -4.74
CA ILE A 38 0.33 5.23 -3.81
C ILE A 38 -0.84 4.63 -4.59
N VAL A 39 -1.43 3.58 -4.04
CA VAL A 39 -2.67 2.98 -4.55
C VAL A 39 -3.74 2.97 -3.48
N GLN A 40 -4.98 3.17 -3.90
CA GLN A 40 -6.17 2.97 -3.08
C GLN A 40 -6.92 1.75 -3.62
N THR A 41 -7.26 0.82 -2.73
CA THR A 41 -8.12 -0.32 -3.05
C THR A 41 -9.54 -0.02 -2.57
N ILE A 42 -10.51 -0.11 -3.48
CA ILE A 42 -11.94 -0.01 -3.15
C ILE A 42 -12.49 -1.43 -2.93
N SER A 43 -13.20 -1.62 -1.82
CA SER A 43 -13.97 -2.85 -1.57
C SER A 43 -15.44 -2.51 -1.67
N ASP A 44 -16.20 -3.32 -2.41
CA ASP A 44 -17.64 -3.25 -2.35
C ASP A 44 -18.07 -3.70 -0.96
N LYS A 45 -18.73 -2.81 -0.20
CA LYS A 45 -19.24 -3.12 1.15
C LYS A 45 -20.23 -4.31 1.17
N ASN A 46 -20.66 -4.76 -0.01
CA ASN A 46 -21.59 -5.86 -0.22
C ASN A 46 -20.93 -7.25 -0.27
N ASP A 47 -19.60 -7.34 -0.28
CA ASP A 47 -18.88 -8.62 -0.19
C ASP A 47 -18.76 -9.14 1.25
N ARG A 48 -19.48 -8.49 2.19
CA ARG A 48 -19.79 -9.07 3.50
C ARG A 48 -20.87 -10.15 3.33
N ILE A 49 -20.56 -11.21 2.59
CA ILE A 49 -21.12 -12.50 2.96
C ILE A 49 -20.63 -12.73 4.39
N SER A 50 -21.58 -12.71 5.31
CA SER A 50 -21.44 -13.10 6.69
C SER A 50 -20.95 -14.56 6.76
N SER A 51 -19.63 -14.76 6.59
CA SER A 51 -18.95 -15.94 7.13
C SER A 51 -18.62 -15.58 8.57
N PRO A 52 -19.14 -16.30 9.58
CA PRO A 52 -18.95 -15.97 10.99
C PRO A 52 -17.53 -16.26 11.53
N GLU A 53 -16.55 -16.46 10.65
CA GLU A 53 -15.16 -16.66 11.06
C GLU A 53 -14.17 -16.10 10.03
N HIS A 54 -13.87 -14.80 10.06
CA HIS A 54 -12.54 -14.37 9.62
C HIS A 54 -12.07 -13.15 10.39
N VAL A 55 -11.00 -13.38 11.14
CA VAL A 55 -10.28 -12.43 11.99
C VAL A 55 -9.90 -11.15 11.24
N ASN A 56 -9.96 -10.05 11.97
CA ASN A 56 -9.62 -8.71 11.53
C ASN A 56 -8.19 -8.68 10.94
N ALA A 57 -8.04 -8.44 9.64
CA ALA A 57 -6.73 -8.26 8.99
C ALA A 57 -6.04 -6.91 9.35
N GLY A 58 -6.29 -6.45 10.57
CA GLY A 58 -5.56 -5.38 11.26
C GLY A 58 -5.16 -5.77 12.69
N THR A 59 -5.43 -7.00 13.14
CA THR A 59 -5.00 -7.47 14.47
C THR A 59 -3.75 -8.32 14.34
N SER A 60 -2.62 -7.72 14.71
CA SER A 60 -1.35 -8.35 15.08
C SER A 60 -0.72 -9.25 14.02
N LEU A 61 0.45 -8.86 13.51
CA LEU A 61 1.40 -9.82 12.94
C LEU A 61 1.57 -10.94 13.97
N VAL A 62 1.08 -12.14 13.65
CA VAL A 62 1.25 -13.33 14.48
C VAL A 62 2.76 -13.53 14.65
N GLY A 63 3.26 -13.19 15.85
CA GLY A 63 4.68 -13.34 16.21
C GLY A 63 5.36 -12.11 16.81
N VAL A 64 4.73 -10.94 16.88
CA VAL A 64 5.34 -9.78 17.58
C VAL A 64 5.02 -9.88 19.08
N PRO A 65 6.02 -9.97 19.97
CA PRO A 65 5.81 -9.97 21.42
C PRO A 65 5.15 -8.66 21.84
N ASN A 66 3.98 -8.73 22.49
CA ASN A 66 3.24 -7.55 22.95
C ASN A 66 3.74 -7.10 24.34
N ASP A 67 5.05 -6.94 24.50
CA ASP A 67 5.62 -6.45 25.75
C ASP A 67 5.61 -4.92 25.73
N ALA A 68 5.33 -4.31 26.89
CA ALA A 68 5.11 -2.86 27.04
C ALA A 68 6.33 -1.98 26.67
N ASP A 69 7.44 -2.60 26.28
CA ASP A 69 8.66 -1.94 25.77
C ASP A 69 8.52 -1.52 24.29
N ASP A 70 7.63 -2.16 23.51
CA ASP A 70 7.44 -1.87 22.08
C ASP A 70 6.75 -0.52 21.82
N ILE A 71 6.05 0.04 22.82
CA ILE A 71 5.41 1.36 22.72
C ILE A 71 6.41 2.52 22.60
N ASN A 72 7.69 2.29 22.92
CA ASN A 72 8.70 3.35 22.93
C ASN A 72 9.55 3.43 21.64
N ILE A 73 9.29 2.59 20.62
CA ILE A 73 10.18 2.55 19.44
C ILE A 73 9.95 3.74 18.48
N HIS A 74 8.81 4.46 18.55
CA HIS A 74 8.56 5.62 17.68
C HIS A 74 7.82 6.78 18.38
N PRO A 75 8.54 7.71 19.04
CA PRO A 75 7.95 8.92 19.64
C PRO A 75 7.52 9.99 18.61
N LEU A 76 7.45 9.63 17.33
CA LEU A 76 7.36 10.57 16.23
C LEU A 76 6.33 10.08 15.21
N GLY A 77 5.07 10.12 15.62
CA GLY A 77 3.93 9.83 14.76
C GLY A 77 4.06 10.47 13.38
N TYR A 78 3.77 9.69 12.34
CA TYR A 78 3.61 10.10 10.94
C TYR A 78 4.47 11.30 10.51
N ARG A 79 5.80 11.20 10.67
CA ARG A 79 6.71 12.23 10.16
C ARG A 79 6.92 12.02 8.66
N SER A 80 6.36 12.97 7.91
CA SER A 80 6.66 13.35 6.53
C SER A 80 7.37 12.30 5.69
N ILE A 81 6.61 11.65 4.81
CA ILE A 81 7.23 10.94 3.70
C ILE A 81 7.69 12.00 2.71
N ILE A 82 8.97 12.39 2.84
CA ILE A 82 9.65 13.22 1.84
C ILE A 82 10.31 12.21 0.90
N TRP A 83 9.83 12.21 -0.36
CA TRP A 83 10.35 11.40 -1.46
C TRP A 83 11.71 11.90 -1.93
#